data_AF-A0A9J7E9D1-F1
#
_entry.id   AF-A0A9J7E9D1-F1
#
_cell.length_a   1.000
_cell.length_b   1.000
_cell.length_c   1.000
_cell.angle_alpha   90.00
_cell.angle_beta   90.00
_cell.angle_gamma   90.00
#
_symmetry.space_group_name_H-M   'P 1'
#
loop_
_entity.id
_entity.type
_entity.pdbx_description
1 polymer ?
#
loop_
_entity_poly.entity_id
_entity_poly.type
_entity_poly.pdbx_seq_one_letter_code
_entity_poly.pdbx_strand_id
1 'polypeptide(L)'
;MGVGLQPLEFTECLADSPQFRENLQRHEKELERTSQQIKRLIKEVKDVVQAAKRLGAAQLALATSMEQFEFACIGASMTEDERVISHSLHHFATLIRTIEDERDRMLGRAHEQIIQPLERFRKEHIGAVKEGKKKFDKKTAKFCQSQERTLSLSTKKPEAVFQEADAAMDMAERDFCQASLEYVFQLQAVQERKKFELVETLLGFVFGWWTFHHTAHDVHADAEPRVKDLQLRIQRTRGNFEEMSKQTESLMKKMMELRQMVSAAVHIVPLLIRCSKLMRGHTDRQKNYFDHIFGFGI
;
A
#
# COMPACT_ATOMS: atom_id res chain seq x y z
N MET A 1 -11.05 -6.02 30.81
CA MET A 1 -10.56 -4.96 31.72
C MET A 1 -9.18 -5.36 32.19
N GLY A 2 -8.14 -4.59 31.85
CA GLY A 2 -6.77 -4.94 32.20
C GLY A 2 -6.57 -4.81 33.71
N VAL A 3 -6.00 -5.84 34.34
CA VAL A 3 -5.53 -5.75 35.73
C VAL A 3 -4.43 -4.68 35.75
N GLY A 4 -4.71 -3.53 36.35
CA GLY A 4 -3.73 -2.46 36.50
C GLY A 4 -2.56 -2.92 37.36
N LEU A 5 -1.35 -2.46 37.04
CA LEU A 5 -0.20 -2.66 37.91
C LEU A 5 -0.39 -1.83 39.17
N GLN A 6 -0.17 -2.45 40.34
CA GLN A 6 -0.17 -1.73 41.60
C GLN A 6 1.03 -0.78 41.64
N PRO A 7 0.91 0.43 42.22
CA PRO A 7 2.03 1.34 42.39
C PRO A 7 3.23 0.68 43.11
N LEU A 8 4.43 1.14 42.80
CA LEU A 8 5.64 0.77 43.52
C LEU A 8 5.95 1.90 44.51
N GLU A 9 5.52 1.74 45.76
CA GLU A 9 5.76 2.75 46.79
C GLU A 9 7.23 2.74 47.22
N PHE A 10 7.85 3.91 47.33
CA PHE A 10 9.25 4.01 47.76
C PHE A 10 9.46 3.53 49.20
N THR A 11 8.44 3.62 50.05
CA THR A 11 8.48 3.11 51.42
C THR A 11 8.56 1.58 51.45
N GLU A 12 7.78 0.89 50.61
CA GLU A 12 7.83 -0.57 50.47
C GLU A 12 9.12 -1.05 49.81
N CYS A 13 9.69 -0.23 48.93
CA CYS A 13 10.99 -0.45 48.30
C CYS A 13 12.14 -0.50 49.30
N LEU A 14 12.10 0.35 50.34
CA LEU A 14 13.07 0.31 51.45
C LEU A 14 12.81 -0.84 52.42
N ALA A 15 11.54 -1.20 52.64
CA ALA A 15 11.18 -2.33 53.48
C ALA A 15 11.51 -3.70 52.85
N ASP A 16 11.72 -3.74 51.52
CA ASP A 16 12.06 -4.91 50.72
C ASP A 16 11.19 -6.15 50.99
N SER A 17 9.89 -5.95 51.16
CA SER A 17 8.98 -7.04 51.54
C SER A 17 8.81 -8.07 50.41
N PRO A 18 8.50 -9.34 50.73
CA PRO A 18 8.15 -10.33 49.71
C PRO A 18 7.01 -9.88 48.78
N GLN A 19 6.04 -9.15 49.33
CA GLN A 19 4.91 -8.62 48.56
C GLN A 19 5.35 -7.53 47.58
N PHE A 20 6.25 -6.64 48.00
CA PHE A 20 6.88 -5.64 47.12
C PHE A 20 7.66 -6.33 46.00
N ARG A 21 8.47 -7.34 46.31
CA ARG A 21 9.23 -8.12 45.32
C ARG A 21 8.32 -8.79 44.29
N GLU A 22 7.18 -9.33 44.71
CA GLU A 22 6.19 -9.89 43.79
C GLU A 22 5.59 -8.81 42.87
N ASN A 23 5.25 -7.64 43.41
CA ASN A 23 4.73 -6.53 42.61
C ASN A 23 5.79 -6.01 41.62
N LEU A 24 7.04 -5.85 42.07
CA LEU A 24 8.19 -5.48 41.23
C LEU A 24 8.35 -6.45 40.04
N GLN A 25 8.25 -7.76 40.28
CA GLN A 25 8.29 -8.76 39.20
C GLN A 25 7.14 -8.60 38.19
N ARG A 26 5.95 -8.15 38.60
CA ARG A 26 4.85 -7.88 37.67
C ARG A 26 5.18 -6.69 36.75
N HIS A 27 5.79 -5.63 37.30
CA HIS A 27 6.28 -4.50 36.51
C HIS A 27 7.38 -4.92 35.52
N GLU A 28 8.32 -5.76 35.95
CA GLU A 28 9.38 -6.29 35.08
C GLU A 28 8.82 -7.12 33.91
N LYS A 29 7.84 -7.99 34.18
CA LYS A 29 7.16 -8.79 33.14
C LYS A 29 6.45 -7.90 32.13
N GLU A 30 5.76 -6.86 32.59
CA GLU A 30 5.06 -5.93 31.71
C GLU A 30 6.04 -5.08 30.88
N LEU A 31 7.19 -4.70 31.45
CA LEU A 31 8.25 -4.00 30.72
C LEU A 31 8.82 -4.87 29.58
N GLU A 32 9.09 -6.15 29.85
CA GLU A 32 9.58 -7.07 28.82
C GLU A 32 8.54 -7.31 27.73
N ARG A 33 7.26 -7.48 28.11
CA ARG A 33 6.14 -7.56 27.16
C ARG A 33 6.07 -6.33 26.27
N THR A 34 6.17 -5.14 26.86
CA THR A 34 6.20 -3.85 26.14
C THR A 34 7.37 -3.81 25.15
N SER A 35 8.57 -4.22 25.57
CA SER A 35 9.74 -4.28 24.68
C SER A 35 9.53 -5.18 23.47
N GLN A 36 8.88 -6.34 23.67
CA GLN A 36 8.56 -7.28 22.60
C GLN A 36 7.48 -6.75 21.65
N GLN A 37 6.45 -6.07 22.19
CA GLN A 37 5.42 -5.42 21.39
C GLN A 37 6.01 -4.33 20.50
N ILE A 38 6.88 -3.47 21.04
CA ILE A 38 7.55 -2.44 20.22
C ILE A 38 8.41 -3.09 19.13
N LYS A 39 9.13 -4.17 19.43
CA LYS A 39 9.91 -4.91 18.40
C LYS A 39 9.02 -5.47 17.30
N ARG A 40 7.82 -5.98 17.63
CA ARG A 40 6.83 -6.43 16.64
C ARG A 40 6.31 -5.27 15.80
N LEU A 41 5.95 -4.15 16.41
CA LEU A 41 5.52 -2.95 15.69
C LEU A 41 6.58 -2.47 14.68
N ILE A 42 7.85 -2.42 15.08
CA ILE A 42 8.95 -2.06 14.18
C ILE A 42 9.01 -3.01 12.97
N LYS A 43 8.86 -4.32 13.20
CA LYS A 43 8.84 -5.32 12.12
C LYS A 43 7.65 -5.08 11.19
N GLU A 44 6.45 -4.91 11.73
CA GLU A 44 5.22 -4.72 10.96
C GLU A 44 5.27 -3.43 10.13
N VAL A 45 5.83 -2.35 10.69
CA VAL A 45 6.06 -1.10 9.93
C VAL A 45 7.02 -1.33 8.77
N LYS A 46 8.12 -2.07 8.97
CA LYS A 46 9.06 -2.44 7.90
C LYS A 46 8.35 -3.28 6.81
N ASP A 47 7.50 -4.22 7.22
CA ASP A 47 6.73 -5.06 6.29
C ASP A 47 5.74 -4.22 5.46
N VAL A 48 5.02 -3.28 6.09
CA VAL A 48 4.12 -2.33 5.40
C VAL A 48 4.88 -1.47 4.41
N VAL A 49 6.00 -0.86 4.81
CA VAL A 49 6.83 -0.04 3.92
C VAL A 49 7.31 -0.85 2.72
N GLN A 50 7.75 -2.08 2.95
CA GLN A 50 8.23 -2.96 1.88
C GLN A 50 7.10 -3.36 0.90
N ALA A 51 5.91 -3.65 1.42
CA ALA A 51 4.74 -3.94 0.60
C ALA A 51 4.31 -2.72 -0.24
N ALA A 52 4.27 -1.55 0.37
CA ALA A 52 3.92 -0.30 -0.30
C ALA A 52 4.92 0.07 -1.40
N LYS A 53 6.23 -0.16 -1.20
CA LYS A 53 7.25 0.00 -2.24
C LYS A 53 7.06 -0.94 -3.43
N ARG A 54 6.65 -2.20 -3.18
CA ARG A 54 6.35 -3.17 -4.26
C ARG A 54 5.12 -2.74 -5.06
N LEU A 55 4.09 -2.26 -4.38
CA LEU A 55 2.90 -1.69 -5.03
C LEU A 55 3.30 -0.50 -5.92
N GLY A 56 4.09 0.44 -5.40
CA GLY A 56 4.53 1.61 -6.17
C GLY A 56 5.35 1.23 -7.40
N ALA A 57 6.28 0.28 -7.27
CA ALA A 57 7.02 -0.23 -8.43
C ALA A 57 6.10 -0.83 -9.51
N ALA A 58 5.06 -1.58 -9.12
CA ALA A 58 4.09 -2.14 -10.06
C ALA A 58 3.24 -1.04 -10.72
N GLN A 59 2.82 -0.01 -9.97
CA GLN A 59 2.06 1.10 -10.51
C GLN A 59 2.89 1.97 -11.48
N LEU A 60 4.16 2.22 -11.17
CA LEU A 60 5.07 2.94 -12.08
C LEU A 60 5.37 2.15 -13.36
N ALA A 61 5.49 0.82 -13.29
CA ALA A 61 5.61 -0.02 -14.46
C ALA A 61 4.36 0.06 -15.35
N LEU A 62 3.16 0.00 -14.75
CA LEU A 62 1.91 0.18 -15.48
C LEU A 62 1.80 1.57 -16.14
N ALA A 63 2.16 2.64 -15.42
CA ALA A 63 2.19 4.00 -15.95
C ALA A 63 3.12 4.10 -17.17
N THR A 64 4.27 3.43 -17.12
CA THR A 64 5.23 3.39 -18.23
C THR A 64 4.63 2.69 -19.45
N SER A 65 3.94 1.55 -19.27
CA SER A 65 3.24 0.87 -20.37
C SER A 65 2.12 1.71 -20.97
N MET A 66 1.38 2.47 -20.16
CA MET A 66 0.34 3.40 -20.65
C MET A 66 0.94 4.52 -21.49
N GLU A 67 2.07 5.07 -21.06
CA GLU A 67 2.77 6.17 -21.74
C GLU A 67 3.38 5.76 -23.07
N GLN A 68 3.82 4.50 -23.19
CA GLN A 68 4.37 3.92 -24.42
C GLN A 68 3.30 3.40 -25.39
N PHE A 69 2.03 3.41 -24.99
CA PHE A 69 0.96 2.91 -25.83
C PHE A 69 0.62 3.91 -26.94
N GLU A 70 0.82 3.51 -28.19
CA GLU A 70 0.52 4.31 -29.36
C GLU A 70 -0.76 3.82 -30.05
N PHE A 71 -1.65 4.74 -30.37
CA PHE A 71 -2.83 4.45 -31.19
C PHE A 71 -2.50 4.70 -32.66
N ALA A 72 -2.56 3.67 -33.48
CA ALA A 72 -2.54 3.82 -34.93
C ALA A 72 -3.96 4.08 -35.45
N CYS A 73 -4.19 5.26 -36.03
CA CYS A 73 -5.45 5.60 -36.69
C CYS A 73 -5.38 5.37 -38.20
N ILE A 74 -6.51 5.03 -38.82
CA ILE A 74 -6.64 4.86 -40.27
C ILE A 74 -6.83 6.23 -40.91
N GLY A 75 -5.96 6.60 -41.86
CA GLY A 75 -6.05 7.84 -42.63
C GLY A 75 -4.78 8.69 -42.56
N ALA A 76 -4.73 9.77 -43.34
CA ALA A 76 -3.57 10.67 -43.38
C ALA A 76 -3.51 11.65 -42.20
N SER A 77 -4.58 11.76 -41.41
CA SER A 77 -4.68 12.67 -40.27
C SER A 77 -5.63 12.12 -39.21
N MET A 78 -5.27 12.26 -37.93
CA MET A 78 -6.16 11.96 -36.80
C MET A 78 -7.16 13.10 -36.57
N THR A 79 -8.41 12.73 -36.25
CA THR A 79 -9.43 13.64 -35.73
C THR A 79 -9.06 14.15 -34.32
N GLU A 80 -9.72 15.22 -33.88
CA GLU A 80 -9.46 15.79 -32.55
C GLU A 80 -9.81 14.81 -31.42
N ASP A 81 -10.93 14.08 -31.54
CA ASP A 81 -11.32 13.09 -30.53
C ASP A 81 -10.30 11.94 -30.47
N GLU A 82 -9.78 11.48 -31.61
CA GLU A 82 -8.72 10.45 -31.66
C GLU A 82 -7.41 10.94 -31.03
N ARG A 83 -7.04 12.21 -31.23
CA ARG A 83 -5.86 12.79 -30.57
C ARG A 83 -6.04 12.84 -29.06
N VAL A 84 -7.19 13.31 -28.56
CA VAL A 84 -7.48 13.37 -27.12
C VAL A 84 -7.51 11.97 -26.50
N ILE A 85 -8.12 10.99 -27.17
CA ILE A 85 -8.12 9.59 -26.73
C ILE A 85 -6.69 9.04 -26.73
N SER A 86 -5.90 9.32 -27.77
CA SER A 86 -4.51 8.86 -27.84
C SER A 86 -3.63 9.43 -26.72
N HIS A 87 -3.84 10.68 -26.32
CA HIS A 87 -3.10 11.30 -25.22
C HIS A 87 -3.66 10.96 -23.83
N SER A 88 -4.82 10.29 -23.75
CA SER A 88 -5.46 9.99 -22.47
C SER A 88 -4.64 9.02 -21.61
N LEU A 89 -3.97 8.04 -22.23
CA LEU A 89 -3.12 7.09 -21.52
C LEU A 89 -1.89 7.75 -20.91
N HIS A 90 -1.28 8.72 -21.62
CA HIS A 90 -0.21 9.54 -21.06
C HIS A 90 -0.69 10.32 -19.82
N HIS A 91 -1.90 10.88 -19.86
CA HIS A 91 -2.46 11.57 -18.70
C HIS A 91 -2.70 10.63 -17.51
N PHE A 92 -3.24 9.44 -17.74
CA PHE A 92 -3.41 8.45 -16.67
C PHE A 92 -2.06 8.03 -16.06
N ALA A 93 -1.04 7.85 -16.90
CA ALA A 93 0.32 7.60 -16.43
C ALA A 93 0.82 8.75 -15.54
N THR A 94 0.61 10.01 -15.93
CA THR A 94 0.97 11.18 -15.10
C THR A 94 0.28 11.13 -13.75
N LEU A 95 -1.03 10.87 -13.69
CA LEU A 95 -1.77 10.81 -12.42
C LEU A 95 -1.23 9.72 -11.49
N ILE A 96 -0.93 8.53 -12.04
CA ILE A 96 -0.33 7.45 -11.27
C ILE A 96 1.03 7.88 -10.72
N ARG A 97 1.91 8.47 -11.55
CA ARG A 97 3.23 8.93 -11.13
C ARG A 97 3.15 9.96 -10.01
N THR A 98 2.27 10.95 -10.12
CA THR A 98 2.07 11.96 -9.07
C THR A 98 1.69 11.35 -7.73
N ILE A 99 0.79 10.36 -7.72
CA ILE A 99 0.37 9.67 -6.49
C ILE A 99 1.52 8.82 -5.93
N GLU A 100 2.28 8.15 -6.79
CA GLU A 100 3.43 7.35 -6.36
C GLU A 100 4.57 8.19 -5.80
N ASP A 101 4.81 9.39 -6.33
CA ASP A 101 5.80 10.34 -5.80
C ASP A 101 5.44 10.75 -4.36
N GLU A 102 4.16 11.02 -4.09
CA GLU A 102 3.69 11.34 -2.74
C GLU A 102 3.79 10.15 -1.79
N ARG A 103 3.52 8.93 -2.28
CA ARG A 103 3.73 7.71 -1.50
C ARG A 103 5.20 7.52 -1.16
N ASP A 104 6.10 7.68 -2.13
CA ASP A 104 7.54 7.52 -1.90
C ASP A 104 8.08 8.55 -0.90
N ARG A 105 7.65 9.82 -1.00
CA ARG A 105 7.98 10.87 -0.01
C ARG A 105 7.53 10.51 1.40
N MET A 106 6.31 9.99 1.56
CA MET A 106 5.83 9.54 2.86
C MET A 106 6.63 8.34 3.38
N LEU A 107 6.83 7.31 2.55
CA LEU A 107 7.56 6.10 2.95
C LEU A 107 9.04 6.34 3.22
N GLY A 108 9.67 7.28 2.51
CA GLY A 108 11.06 7.70 2.72
C GLY A 108 11.33 8.20 4.13
N ARG A 109 10.31 8.80 4.77
CA ARG A 109 10.39 9.31 6.15
C ARG A 109 10.07 8.26 7.23
N ALA A 110 9.59 7.06 6.85
CA ALA A 110 9.18 6.04 7.83
C ALA A 110 10.32 5.57 8.74
N HIS A 111 11.56 5.58 8.25
CA HIS A 111 12.70 5.22 9.11
C HIS A 111 12.87 6.20 10.27
N GLU A 112 12.90 7.50 9.96
CA GLU A 112 13.17 8.57 10.91
C GLU A 112 11.95 8.88 11.80
N GLN A 113 10.73 8.76 11.27
CA GLN A 113 9.51 9.18 11.97
C GLN A 113 8.91 8.09 12.88
N ILE A 114 9.19 6.81 12.64
CA ILE A 114 8.61 5.72 13.45
C ILE A 114 9.61 4.62 13.81
N ILE A 115 10.41 4.10 12.87
CA ILE A 115 11.33 2.99 13.19
C ILE A 115 12.38 3.42 14.20
N GLN A 116 13.10 4.51 13.93
CA GLN A 116 14.18 5.00 14.77
C GLN A 116 13.68 5.45 16.16
N PRO A 117 12.58 6.21 16.32
CA PRO A 117 12.06 6.57 17.64
C PRO A 117 11.65 5.35 18.47
N LEU A 118 10.99 4.36 17.87
CA LEU A 118 10.65 3.11 18.57
C LEU A 118 11.90 2.30 18.98
N GLU A 119 12.92 2.24 18.11
CA GLU A 119 14.20 1.61 18.43
C GLU A 119 14.93 2.36 19.55
N ARG A 120 14.91 3.69 19.52
CA ARG A 120 15.50 4.57 20.53
C ARG A 120 14.83 4.35 21.88
N PHE A 121 13.50 4.37 21.93
CA PHE A 121 12.74 4.12 23.16
C PHE A 121 13.13 2.78 23.81
N ARG A 122 13.28 1.72 23.01
CA ARG A 122 13.71 0.42 23.53
C ARG A 122 15.15 0.41 24.05
N LYS A 123 16.07 1.08 23.35
CA LYS A 123 17.50 1.06 23.70
C LYS A 123 17.80 1.97 24.88
N GLU A 124 17.28 3.19 24.87
CA GLU A 124 17.60 4.22 25.85
C GLU A 124 16.74 4.04 27.11
N HIS A 125 15.42 4.00 26.99
CA HIS A 125 14.54 3.94 28.16
C HIS A 125 14.47 2.53 28.75
N ILE A 126 14.05 1.54 27.95
CA ILE A 126 13.95 0.16 28.46
C ILE A 126 15.33 -0.43 28.77
N GLY A 127 16.35 -0.09 27.96
CA GLY A 127 17.73 -0.52 28.20
C GLY A 127 18.29 0.03 29.51
N ALA A 128 18.05 1.31 29.82
CA ALA A 128 18.48 1.90 31.10
C ALA A 128 17.88 1.17 32.30
N VAL A 129 16.59 0.82 32.26
CA VAL A 129 15.93 0.05 33.34
C VAL A 129 16.57 -1.34 33.50
N LYS A 130 16.97 -2.00 32.41
CA LYS A 130 17.66 -3.31 32.47
C LYS A 130 19.04 -3.20 33.12
N GLU A 131 19.77 -2.11 32.87
CA GLU A 131 21.04 -1.85 33.58
C GLU A 131 20.81 -1.48 35.05
N GLY A 132 19.76 -0.71 35.34
CA GLY A 132 19.30 -0.43 36.71
C GLY A 132 19.00 -1.70 37.49
N LYS A 133 18.31 -2.66 36.88
CA LYS A 133 18.04 -3.98 37.46
C LYS A 133 19.33 -4.72 37.81
N LYS A 134 20.31 -4.78 36.90
CA LYS A 134 21.61 -5.43 37.18
C LYS A 134 22.32 -4.78 38.37
N LYS A 135 22.28 -3.45 38.46
CA LYS A 135 22.85 -2.70 39.59
C LYS A 135 22.12 -3.07 40.88
N PHE A 136 20.80 -3.05 40.87
CA PHE A 136 19.95 -3.46 41.99
C PHE A 136 20.26 -4.88 42.47
N ASP A 137 20.19 -5.87 41.57
CA ASP A 137 20.46 -7.29 41.89
C ASP A 137 21.86 -7.47 42.50
N LYS A 138 22.87 -6.78 41.95
CA LYS A 138 24.25 -6.81 42.48
C LYS A 138 24.35 -6.22 43.88
N LYS A 139 23.64 -5.12 44.17
CA LYS A 139 23.66 -4.49 45.50
C LYS A 139 22.84 -5.30 46.51
N THR A 140 21.72 -5.89 46.11
CA THR A 140 20.97 -6.87 46.92
C THR A 140 21.86 -8.03 47.34
N ALA A 141 22.55 -8.68 46.39
CA ALA A 141 23.43 -9.81 46.70
C ALA A 141 24.55 -9.45 47.68
N LYS A 142 25.15 -8.26 47.55
CA LYS A 142 26.17 -7.76 48.49
C LYS A 142 25.62 -7.50 49.88
N PHE A 143 24.42 -6.93 49.97
CA PHE A 143 23.78 -6.68 51.25
C PHE A 143 23.45 -7.99 51.97
N CYS A 144 22.83 -8.96 51.28
CA CYS A 144 22.58 -10.29 51.84
C CYS A 144 23.88 -10.98 52.30
N GLN A 145 24.95 -10.91 51.50
CA GLN A 145 26.25 -11.45 51.87
C GLN A 145 26.84 -10.78 53.13
N SER A 146 26.68 -9.46 53.28
CA SER A 146 27.11 -8.76 54.50
C SER A 146 26.31 -9.19 55.72
N GLN A 147 24.99 -9.38 55.59
CA GLN A 147 24.14 -9.90 56.66
C GLN A 147 24.56 -11.31 57.08
N GLU A 148 24.77 -12.22 56.12
CA GLU A 148 25.25 -13.59 56.40
C GLU A 148 26.59 -13.56 57.13
N ARG A 149 27.53 -12.71 56.69
CA ARG A 149 28.83 -12.55 57.35
C ARG A 149 28.67 -12.08 58.80
N THR A 150 27.87 -11.05 59.04
CA THR A 150 27.61 -10.51 60.39
C THR A 150 26.97 -11.58 61.28
N LEU A 151 25.94 -12.28 60.80
CA LEU A 151 25.24 -13.35 61.54
C LEU A 151 26.14 -14.56 61.82
N SER A 152 27.14 -14.82 60.98
CA SER A 152 28.06 -15.95 61.15
C SER A 152 29.17 -15.71 62.19
N LEU A 153 29.30 -14.48 62.72
CA LEU A 153 30.34 -14.16 63.69
C LEU A 153 30.10 -14.86 65.04
N SER A 154 31.16 -15.48 65.57
CA SER A 154 31.13 -16.04 66.92
C SER A 154 31.20 -14.91 67.96
N THR A 155 30.41 -15.04 69.04
CA THR A 155 30.43 -14.15 70.22
C THR A 155 31.79 -14.05 70.92
N LYS A 156 32.75 -14.91 70.57
CA LYS A 156 34.13 -14.87 71.09
C LYS A 156 35.06 -13.92 70.33
N LYS A 157 34.60 -13.30 69.24
CA LYS A 157 35.41 -12.36 68.45
C LYS A 157 35.64 -11.06 69.21
N PRO A 158 36.77 -10.36 68.97
CA PRO A 158 36.99 -9.03 69.53
C PRO A 158 35.93 -8.04 69.07
N GLU A 159 35.58 -7.08 69.93
CA GLU A 159 34.60 -6.02 69.64
C GLU A 159 34.87 -5.28 68.32
N ALA A 160 36.13 -5.00 68.00
CA ALA A 160 36.53 -4.34 66.76
C ALA A 160 36.05 -5.09 65.49
N VAL A 161 35.95 -6.42 65.54
CA VAL A 161 35.46 -7.23 64.41
C VAL A 161 33.95 -7.07 64.22
N PHE A 162 33.19 -6.91 65.30
CA PHE A 162 31.75 -6.60 65.22
C PHE A 162 31.54 -5.20 64.65
N GLN A 163 32.30 -4.21 65.12
CA GLN A 163 32.23 -2.84 64.60
C GLN A 163 32.55 -2.75 63.10
N GLU A 164 33.55 -3.51 62.62
CA GLU A 164 33.87 -3.58 61.19
C GLU A 164 32.75 -4.23 60.37
N ALA A 165 32.15 -5.31 60.89
CA ALA A 165 31.05 -6.00 60.22
C ALA A 165 29.78 -5.14 60.15
N ASP A 166 29.44 -4.44 61.24
CA ASP A 166 28.33 -3.50 61.29
C ASP A 166 28.55 -2.33 60.32
N ALA A 167 29.73 -1.70 60.32
CA ALA A 167 30.04 -0.64 59.38
C ALA A 167 29.95 -1.09 57.91
N ALA A 168 30.42 -2.31 57.61
CA ALA A 168 30.33 -2.89 56.27
C ALA A 168 28.87 -3.19 55.87
N MET A 169 28.05 -3.68 56.80
CA MET A 169 26.62 -3.93 56.59
C MET A 169 25.86 -2.63 56.36
N ASP A 170 26.09 -1.59 57.18
CA ASP A 170 25.48 -0.26 57.02
C ASP A 170 25.83 0.38 55.66
N MET A 171 27.07 0.19 55.18
CA MET A 171 27.46 0.63 53.85
C MET A 171 26.73 -0.14 52.75
N ALA A 172 26.63 -1.47 52.88
CA ALA A 172 25.94 -2.31 51.91
C ALA A 172 24.42 -2.05 51.87
N GLU A 173 23.80 -1.77 53.02
CA GLU A 173 22.40 -1.38 53.13
C GLU A 173 22.13 -0.06 52.41
N ARG A 174 22.94 0.97 52.68
CA ARG A 174 22.83 2.28 51.98
C ARG A 174 22.93 2.13 50.47
N ASP A 175 23.91 1.36 50.01
CA ASP A 175 24.12 1.04 48.60
C ASP A 175 22.93 0.30 47.98
N PHE A 176 22.34 -0.65 48.71
CA PHE A 176 21.14 -1.39 48.31
C PHE A 176 19.93 -0.47 48.21
N CYS A 177 19.64 0.30 49.25
CA CYS A 177 18.52 1.24 49.30
C CYS A 177 18.60 2.25 48.15
N GLN A 178 19.77 2.84 47.91
CA GLN A 178 19.96 3.77 46.79
C GLN A 178 19.69 3.09 45.44
N ALA A 179 20.27 1.91 45.19
CA ALA A 179 20.04 1.19 43.93
C ALA A 179 18.58 0.76 43.75
N SER A 180 17.89 0.39 44.84
CA SER A 180 16.48 0.01 44.84
C SER A 180 15.58 1.18 44.46
N LEU A 181 15.78 2.35 45.10
CA LEU A 181 15.03 3.57 44.81
C LEU A 181 15.26 4.04 43.36
N GLU A 182 16.51 4.08 42.89
CA GLU A 182 16.84 4.44 41.52
C GLU A 182 16.18 3.49 40.50
N TYR A 183 16.18 2.19 40.78
CA TYR A 183 15.58 1.19 39.91
C TYR A 183 14.04 1.33 39.83
N VAL A 184 13.37 1.49 40.97
CA VAL A 184 11.92 1.72 41.02
C VAL A 184 11.54 3.02 40.29
N PHE A 185 12.31 4.09 40.51
CA PHE A 185 12.11 5.36 39.80
C PHE A 185 12.21 5.19 38.28
N GLN A 186 13.24 4.49 37.80
CA GLN A 186 13.42 4.22 36.37
C GLN A 186 12.25 3.40 35.79
N LEU A 187 11.81 2.35 36.50
CA LEU A 187 10.66 1.53 36.10
C LEU A 187 9.41 2.40 35.92
N GLN A 188 9.08 3.21 36.93
CA GLN A 188 7.93 4.10 36.88
C GLN A 188 8.05 5.14 35.76
N ALA A 189 9.24 5.74 35.60
CA ALA A 189 9.49 6.73 34.55
C ALA A 189 9.23 6.14 33.15
N VAL A 190 9.63 4.90 32.88
CA VAL A 190 9.35 4.26 31.58
C VAL A 190 7.86 3.95 31.40
N GLN A 191 7.15 3.56 32.47
CA GLN A 191 5.70 3.34 32.44
C GLN A 191 4.91 4.62 32.16
N GLU A 192 5.41 5.78 32.57
CA GLU A 192 4.81 7.08 32.22
C GLU A 192 5.23 7.54 30.82
N ARG A 193 6.53 7.43 30.48
CA ARG A 193 7.05 7.79 29.15
C ARG A 193 6.36 7.08 28.00
N LYS A 194 6.06 5.79 28.16
CA LYS A 194 5.38 5.00 27.12
C LYS A 194 3.99 5.57 26.76
N LYS A 195 3.32 6.27 27.69
CA LYS A 195 1.96 6.80 27.47
C LYS A 195 1.94 7.98 26.50
N PHE A 196 3.02 8.76 26.43
CA PHE A 196 3.11 9.88 25.51
C PHE A 196 4.10 9.61 24.37
N GLU A 197 5.35 9.24 24.64
CA GLU A 197 6.40 9.17 23.62
C GLU A 197 6.13 8.10 22.54
N LEU A 198 5.67 6.91 22.95
CA LEU A 198 5.27 5.87 21.98
C LEU A 198 3.99 6.25 21.24
N VAL A 199 3.02 6.82 21.95
CA VAL A 199 1.72 7.17 21.36
C VAL A 199 1.88 8.31 20.35
N GLU A 200 2.66 9.32 20.66
CA GLU A 200 3.02 10.42 19.74
C GLU A 200 3.74 9.90 18.49
N THR A 201 4.68 8.97 18.65
CA THR A 201 5.38 8.33 17.52
C THR A 201 4.40 7.60 16.60
N LEU A 202 3.48 6.81 17.16
CA LEU A 202 2.47 6.09 16.38
C LEU A 202 1.47 7.04 15.72
N LEU A 203 1.05 8.08 16.44
CA LEU A 203 0.15 9.11 15.93
C LEU A 203 0.76 9.82 14.72
N GLY A 204 2.03 10.21 14.80
CA GLY A 204 2.76 10.84 13.71
C GLY A 204 2.79 9.97 12.44
N PHE A 205 2.99 8.67 12.60
CA PHE A 205 2.94 7.73 11.47
C PHE A 205 1.56 7.65 10.82
N VAL A 206 0.48 7.60 11.63
CA VAL A 206 -0.90 7.62 11.12
C VAL A 206 -1.21 8.91 10.38
N PHE A 207 -0.76 10.05 10.89
CA PHE A 207 -0.92 11.34 10.21
C PHE A 207 -0.21 11.38 8.85
N GLY A 208 0.96 10.72 8.72
CA GLY A 208 1.62 10.54 7.44
C GLY A 208 0.71 9.90 6.38
N TRP A 209 0.00 8.83 6.76
CA TRP A 209 -0.97 8.17 5.87
C TRP A 209 -2.17 9.06 5.53
N TRP A 210 -2.70 9.81 6.51
CA TRP A 210 -3.80 10.74 6.25
C TRP A 210 -3.39 11.84 5.28
N THR A 211 -2.20 12.42 5.44
CA THR A 211 -1.68 13.40 4.49
C THR A 211 -1.58 12.80 3.09
N PHE A 212 -1.00 11.60 2.96
CA PHE A 212 -0.94 10.91 1.66
C PHE A 212 -2.32 10.70 1.04
N HIS A 213 -3.30 10.19 1.79
CA HIS A 213 -4.65 9.97 1.29
C HIS A 213 -5.36 11.26 0.90
N HIS A 214 -5.17 12.34 1.66
CA HIS A 214 -5.72 13.64 1.34
C HIS A 214 -5.12 14.20 0.05
N THR A 215 -3.80 14.15 -0.11
CA THR A 215 -3.14 14.60 -1.33
C THR A 215 -3.56 13.77 -2.55
N ALA A 216 -3.69 12.45 -2.40
CA ALA A 216 -4.19 11.59 -3.48
C ALA A 216 -5.63 11.94 -3.88
N HIS A 217 -6.50 12.23 -2.90
CA HIS A 217 -7.86 12.69 -3.16
C HIS A 217 -7.87 13.99 -3.97
N ASP A 218 -7.04 14.96 -3.61
CA ASP A 218 -6.99 16.25 -4.31
C ASP A 218 -6.50 16.08 -5.77
N VAL A 219 -5.48 15.24 -6.00
CA VAL A 219 -5.03 14.87 -7.35
C VAL A 219 -6.16 14.27 -8.18
N HIS A 220 -7.01 13.44 -7.58
CA HIS A 220 -8.17 12.86 -8.27
C HIS A 220 -9.27 13.89 -8.56
N ALA A 221 -9.56 14.77 -7.59
CA ALA A 221 -10.56 15.81 -7.73
C ALA A 221 -10.19 16.79 -8.86
N ASP A 222 -8.92 17.21 -8.93
CA ASP A 222 -8.40 18.09 -9.99
C ASP A 222 -8.48 17.45 -11.38
N ALA A 223 -8.34 16.12 -11.47
CA ALA A 223 -8.41 15.39 -12.73
C ALA A 223 -9.85 15.10 -13.20
N GLU A 224 -10.84 15.17 -12.31
CA GLU A 224 -12.21 14.74 -12.56
C GLU A 224 -12.86 15.37 -13.82
N PRO A 225 -12.74 16.70 -14.07
CA PRO A 225 -13.35 17.32 -15.24
C PRO A 225 -12.81 16.73 -16.56
N ARG A 226 -11.50 16.47 -16.63
CA ARG A 226 -10.86 15.90 -17.81
C ARG A 226 -11.25 14.44 -18.03
N VAL A 227 -11.39 13.66 -16.96
CA VAL A 227 -11.88 12.27 -17.03
C VAL A 227 -13.33 12.23 -17.52
N LYS A 228 -14.19 13.14 -17.06
CA LYS A 228 -15.58 13.25 -17.53
C LYS A 228 -15.66 13.63 -19.02
N ASP A 229 -14.86 14.59 -19.47
CA ASP A 229 -14.79 14.95 -20.90
C ASP A 229 -14.35 13.77 -21.77
N LEU A 230 -13.32 13.04 -21.34
CA LEU A 230 -12.86 11.83 -22.02
C LEU A 230 -13.95 10.75 -22.12
N GLN A 231 -14.72 10.52 -21.04
CA GLN A 231 -15.84 9.59 -21.06
C GLN A 231 -16.87 9.96 -22.13
N LEU A 232 -17.24 11.23 -22.24
CA LEU A 232 -18.17 11.72 -23.26
C LEU A 232 -17.62 11.53 -24.68
N ARG A 233 -16.33 11.78 -24.90
CA ARG A 233 -15.68 11.56 -26.21
C ARG A 233 -15.62 10.08 -26.59
N ILE A 234 -15.37 9.19 -25.63
CA ILE A 234 -15.42 7.74 -25.85
C ILE A 234 -16.83 7.31 -26.28
N GLN A 235 -17.89 7.84 -25.64
CA GLN A 235 -19.27 7.54 -26.06
C GLN A 235 -19.57 8.04 -27.47
N ARG A 236 -19.14 9.26 -27.82
CA ARG A 236 -19.27 9.79 -29.19
C ARG A 236 -18.54 8.91 -30.21
N THR A 237 -17.31 8.52 -29.92
CA THR A 237 -16.50 7.65 -30.78
C THR A 237 -17.19 6.29 -31.00
N ARG A 238 -17.81 5.72 -29.96
CA ARG A 238 -18.60 4.49 -30.05
C ARG A 238 -19.81 4.66 -30.96
N GLY A 239 -20.58 5.74 -30.79
CA GLY A 239 -21.72 6.03 -31.66
C GLY A 239 -21.32 6.17 -33.14
N ASN A 240 -20.24 6.91 -33.39
CA ASN A 240 -19.69 7.08 -34.75
C ASN A 240 -19.28 5.74 -35.38
N PHE A 241 -18.66 4.84 -34.60
CA PHE A 241 -18.33 3.50 -35.07
C PHE A 241 -19.58 2.69 -35.45
N GLU A 242 -20.62 2.70 -34.61
CA GLU A 242 -21.85 1.94 -34.88
C GLU A 242 -22.54 2.41 -36.17
N GLU A 243 -22.56 3.71 -36.43
CA GLU A 243 -23.12 4.28 -37.66
C GLU A 243 -22.26 3.92 -38.89
N MET A 244 -20.94 4.15 -38.81
CA MET A 244 -20.00 3.85 -39.88
C MET A 244 -19.98 2.36 -40.23
N SER A 245 -20.09 1.49 -39.23
CA SER A 245 -20.11 0.04 -39.42
C SER A 245 -21.33 -0.40 -40.23
N LYS A 246 -22.53 0.13 -39.92
CA LYS A 246 -23.76 -0.13 -40.70
C LYS A 246 -23.64 0.35 -42.14
N GLN A 247 -23.09 1.55 -42.35
CA GLN A 247 -22.87 2.10 -43.69
C GLN A 247 -21.88 1.24 -44.49
N THR A 248 -20.78 0.81 -43.85
CA THR A 248 -19.76 -0.05 -44.45
C THR A 248 -20.33 -1.43 -44.82
N GLU A 249 -21.15 -2.02 -43.96
CA GLU A 249 -21.82 -3.30 -44.24
C GLU A 249 -22.79 -3.17 -45.42
N SER A 250 -23.57 -2.07 -45.48
CA SER A 250 -24.46 -1.78 -46.61
C SER A 250 -23.67 -1.63 -47.93
N LEU A 251 -22.56 -0.90 -47.89
CA LEU A 251 -21.69 -0.72 -49.06
C LEU A 251 -21.09 -2.06 -49.51
N MET A 252 -20.63 -2.89 -48.58
CA MET A 252 -20.10 -4.23 -48.86
C MET A 252 -21.14 -5.10 -49.60
N LYS A 253 -22.40 -5.13 -49.11
CA LYS A 253 -23.48 -5.87 -49.76
C LYS A 253 -23.75 -5.38 -51.18
N LYS A 254 -23.85 -4.06 -51.38
CA LYS A 254 -24.04 -3.46 -52.72
C LYS A 254 -22.90 -3.80 -53.68
N MET A 255 -21.66 -3.81 -53.20
CA MET A 255 -20.50 -4.18 -54.03
C MET A 255 -20.53 -5.65 -54.46
N MET A 256 -20.99 -6.55 -53.60
CA MET A 256 -21.21 -7.96 -53.97
C MET A 256 -22.29 -8.12 -55.03
N GLU A 257 -23.42 -7.41 -54.88
CA GLU A 257 -24.51 -7.42 -55.86
C GLU A 257 -24.06 -6.88 -57.22
N LEU A 258 -23.36 -5.73 -57.26
CA LEU A 258 -22.81 -5.16 -58.48
C LEU A 258 -21.86 -6.13 -59.20
N ARG A 259 -21.00 -6.82 -58.46
CA ARG A 259 -20.10 -7.83 -59.03
C ARG A 259 -20.87 -9.00 -59.65
N GLN A 260 -21.92 -9.49 -58.99
CA GLN A 260 -22.76 -10.56 -59.52
C GLN A 260 -23.50 -10.10 -60.79
N MET A 261 -24.03 -8.87 -60.82
CA MET A 261 -24.67 -8.29 -62.01
C MET A 261 -23.70 -8.16 -63.19
N VAL A 262 -22.47 -7.67 -62.95
CA VAL A 262 -21.44 -7.58 -64.00
C VAL A 262 -21.06 -8.97 -64.52
N SER A 263 -20.90 -9.96 -63.63
CA SER A 263 -20.63 -11.34 -64.03
C SER A 263 -21.76 -11.94 -64.86
N ALA A 264 -23.02 -11.70 -64.49
CA ALA A 264 -24.18 -12.15 -65.25
C ALA A 264 -24.26 -11.45 -66.62
N ALA A 265 -23.99 -10.15 -66.68
CA ALA A 265 -23.97 -9.39 -67.93
C ALA A 265 -22.90 -9.90 -68.91
N VAL A 266 -21.71 -10.26 -68.42
CA VAL A 266 -20.64 -10.86 -69.25
C VAL A 266 -21.08 -12.17 -69.91
N HIS A 267 -21.93 -12.98 -69.26
CA HIS A 267 -22.44 -14.22 -69.83
C HIS A 267 -23.71 -14.03 -70.69
N ILE A 268 -24.60 -13.10 -70.32
CA ILE A 268 -25.89 -12.88 -70.99
C ILE A 268 -25.74 -12.06 -72.28
N VAL A 269 -24.86 -11.05 -72.29
CA VAL A 269 -24.70 -10.15 -73.46
C VAL A 269 -24.25 -10.91 -74.73
N PRO A 270 -23.27 -11.84 -74.68
CA PRO A 270 -22.93 -12.65 -75.85
C PRO A 270 -24.07 -13.55 -76.34
N LEU A 271 -24.87 -14.10 -75.42
CA LEU A 271 -26.04 -14.93 -75.75
C LEU A 271 -27.12 -14.11 -76.45
N LEU A 272 -27.42 -12.90 -75.96
CA LEU A 272 -28.37 -11.98 -76.59
C LEU A 272 -27.90 -11.53 -77.98
N ILE A 273 -26.60 -11.25 -78.16
CA ILE A 273 -26.02 -10.93 -79.47
C ILE A 273 -26.15 -12.13 -80.43
N ARG A 274 -25.93 -13.36 -79.95
CA ARG A 274 -26.07 -14.58 -80.75
C ARG A 274 -27.51 -14.83 -81.17
N CYS A 275 -28.47 -14.66 -80.25
CA CYS A 275 -29.90 -14.72 -80.56
C CYS A 275 -30.31 -13.62 -81.55
N SER A 276 -29.82 -12.38 -81.40
CA SER A 276 -30.11 -11.30 -82.35
C SER A 276 -29.58 -11.57 -83.76
N LYS A 277 -28.40 -12.20 -83.88
CA LYS A 277 -27.85 -12.62 -85.18
C LYS A 277 -28.65 -13.77 -85.80
N LEU A 278 -29.10 -14.74 -85.00
CA LEU A 278 -30.01 -15.81 -85.44
C LEU A 278 -31.34 -15.25 -85.95
N MET A 279 -31.93 -14.29 -85.24
CA MET A 279 -33.17 -13.62 -85.64
C MET A 279 -33.01 -12.75 -86.90
N ARG A 280 -31.86 -12.09 -87.08
CA ARG A 280 -31.55 -11.31 -88.29
C ARG A 280 -31.24 -12.17 -89.52
N GLY A 281 -30.70 -13.37 -89.33
CA GLY A 281 -30.48 -14.36 -90.40
C GLY A 281 -31.77 -14.95 -91.00
N HIS A 282 -32.94 -14.65 -90.42
CA HIS A 282 -34.26 -15.09 -90.91
C HIS A 282 -34.99 -14.05 -91.76
N THR A 283 -34.29 -13.04 -92.30
CA THR A 283 -34.85 -12.19 -93.36
C THR A 283 -34.56 -12.79 -94.73
N ASP A 284 -35.40 -13.76 -95.11
CA ASP A 284 -35.94 -13.89 -96.48
C ASP A 284 -36.89 -15.09 -96.70
N ARG A 285 -37.29 -15.85 -95.66
CA ARG A 285 -38.24 -16.98 -95.87
C ARG A 285 -39.38 -17.20 -94.88
N GLN A 286 -39.62 -16.35 -93.88
CA GLN A 286 -40.76 -16.56 -92.96
C GLN A 286 -41.44 -15.26 -92.51
N LYS A 287 -41.84 -14.40 -93.46
CA LYS A 287 -42.74 -13.27 -93.15
C LYS A 287 -44.22 -13.67 -92.94
N ASN A 288 -44.57 -14.95 -93.11
CA ASN A 288 -45.96 -15.44 -93.06
C ASN A 288 -46.32 -16.38 -91.90
N TYR A 289 -45.48 -16.51 -90.86
CA TYR A 289 -45.77 -17.42 -89.73
C TYR A 289 -45.88 -16.73 -88.35
N PHE A 290 -45.47 -15.46 -88.23
CA PHE A 290 -45.43 -14.76 -86.94
C PHE A 290 -46.72 -13.99 -86.59
N ASP A 291 -47.54 -13.61 -87.59
CA ASP A 291 -48.84 -12.95 -87.36
C ASP A 291 -49.94 -13.91 -86.85
N HIS A 292 -49.67 -15.22 -86.82
CA HIS A 292 -50.67 -16.23 -86.44
C HIS A 292 -50.47 -16.81 -85.01
N ILE A 293 -49.37 -16.46 -84.33
CA ILE A 293 -49.03 -17.01 -82.99
C ILE A 293 -49.06 -15.95 -81.88
N PHE A 294 -48.82 -14.67 -82.17
CA PHE A 294 -48.95 -13.60 -81.18
C PHE A 294 -50.06 -12.62 -81.59
N GLY A 295 -51.30 -12.97 -81.23
CA GLY A 295 -52.42 -12.04 -81.28
C GLY A 295 -52.21 -10.91 -80.27
N PHE A 296 -51.73 -9.77 -80.75
CA PHE A 296 -52.06 -8.48 -80.17
C PHE A 296 -53.16 -7.85 -81.03
N GLY A 297 -54.40 -7.98 -80.55
CA GLY A 297 -55.38 -6.93 -80.77
C GLY A 297 -54.94 -5.69 -80.01
N ILE A 298 -55.30 -4.54 -80.57
CA ILE A 298 -55.17 -3.17 -80.05
C ILE A 298 -55.45 -3.09 -78.54
#